data_AF-A0A814G3G8-F1
#
_entry.id   AF-A0A814G3G8-F1
#
_cell.length_a   1.000
_cell.length_b   1.000
_cell.length_c   1.000
_cell.angle_alpha   90.00
_cell.angle_beta   90.00
_cell.angle_gamma   90.00
#
_symmetry.space_group_name_H-M   'P 1'
#
loop_
_entity.id
_entity.type
_entity.pdbx_description
1 polymer ?
#
loop_
_entity_poly.entity_id
_entity_poly.type
_entity_poly.pdbx_seq_one_letter_code
_entity_poly.pdbx_strand_id
1 'polypeptide(L)'
;MLRILFLLFITIITCSTSKREYVIKKDFLTGIKAGEFSVYDQTGKILQYRIESRYNALHSVELVAYPSKQVIARLKNQITLLLYKGKLEILDPKSNKWITGTINQKLKVLNHKSTINWNGRQLTMKHNVASFTTKFFDEKQRNRLMAEYRIHVVSSVVTNKYTMKIFTDELPDALFLLCLTVRDHIVASKKKT
;
A
#
# COMPACT_ATOMS: atom_id res chain seq x y z
N MET A 1 14.43 43.27 -22.19
CA MET A 1 14.50 42.53 -20.90
C MET A 1 13.18 41.83 -20.47
N LEU A 2 12.09 41.89 -21.25
CA LEU A 2 10.79 41.29 -20.88
C LEU A 2 10.60 39.81 -21.32
N ARG A 3 11.54 39.26 -22.11
CA ARG A 3 11.43 37.88 -22.66
C ARG A 3 11.95 36.78 -21.73
N ILE A 4 12.75 37.12 -20.71
CA ILE A 4 13.33 36.14 -19.77
C ILE A 4 12.34 35.79 -18.65
N LEU A 5 11.37 36.67 -18.34
CA LEU A 5 10.38 36.42 -17.28
C LEU A 5 9.32 35.37 -17.68
N PHE A 6 9.03 35.22 -18.98
CA PHE A 6 8.00 34.30 -19.46
C PHE A 6 8.47 32.83 -19.51
N LEU A 7 9.79 32.59 -19.58
CA LEU A 7 10.37 31.24 -19.60
C LEU A 7 10.44 30.58 -18.21
N LEU A 8 10.35 31.36 -17.13
CA LEU A 8 10.32 30.85 -15.75
C LEU A 8 8.92 30.40 -15.29
N PHE A 9 7.87 30.81 -15.99
CA PHE A 9 6.48 30.43 -15.70
C PHE A 9 6.03 29.13 -16.37
N ILE A 10 6.86 28.57 -17.26
CA ILE A 10 6.71 27.20 -17.77
C ILE A 10 7.51 26.26 -16.87
N THR A 11 7.41 26.43 -15.55
CA THR A 11 7.54 25.29 -14.65
C THR A 11 6.27 24.48 -14.88
N ILE A 12 6.35 23.59 -15.88
CA ILE A 12 5.35 22.56 -16.13
C ILE A 12 5.19 21.84 -14.80
N ILE A 13 4.14 22.19 -14.06
CA ILE A 13 3.60 21.37 -12.99
C ILE A 13 3.17 20.11 -13.72
N THR A 14 4.11 19.18 -13.85
CA THR A 14 3.84 17.82 -14.30
C THR A 14 3.03 17.20 -13.18
N CYS A 15 1.72 17.49 -13.21
CA CYS A 15 0.75 16.78 -12.41
C CYS A 15 0.84 15.33 -12.90
N SER A 16 1.60 14.50 -12.19
CA SER A 16 1.72 13.09 -12.50
C SER A 16 0.32 12.49 -12.34
N THR A 17 -0.35 12.29 -13.46
CA THR A 17 -1.60 11.55 -13.52
C THR A 17 -1.30 10.12 -13.08
N SER A 18 -2.09 9.64 -12.13
CA SER A 18 -2.01 8.24 -11.70
C SER A 18 -2.35 7.33 -12.87
N LYS A 19 -1.56 6.28 -13.06
CA LYS A 19 -1.81 5.27 -14.09
C LYS A 19 -2.96 4.36 -13.71
N ARG A 20 -3.09 4.05 -12.43
CA ARG A 20 -4.18 3.27 -11.85
C ARG A 20 -4.63 3.90 -10.54
N GLU A 21 -5.94 3.85 -10.29
CA GLU A 21 -6.56 4.34 -9.06
C GLU A 21 -7.57 3.33 -8.53
N TYR A 22 -7.54 3.12 -7.21
CA TYR A 22 -8.40 2.18 -6.51
C TYR A 22 -9.09 2.86 -5.33
N VAL A 23 -10.34 2.47 -5.09
CA VAL A 23 -11.08 2.79 -3.88
C VAL A 23 -11.05 1.57 -2.97
N ILE A 24 -10.46 1.70 -1.79
CA ILE A 24 -10.33 0.59 -0.85
C ILE A 24 -11.28 0.84 0.31
N LYS A 25 -12.05 -0.17 0.68
CA LYS A 25 -12.93 -0.15 1.85
C LYS A 25 -12.48 -1.18 2.86
N LYS A 26 -12.45 -0.79 4.14
CA LYS A 26 -12.20 -1.74 5.23
C LYS A 26 -13.51 -2.45 5.57
N ASP A 27 -13.49 -3.77 5.65
CA ASP A 27 -14.68 -4.56 5.96
C ASP A 27 -14.89 -4.59 7.49
N PHE A 28 -16.05 -4.12 7.99
CA PHE A 28 -16.31 -3.97 9.44
C PHE A 28 -17.04 -5.16 10.08
N LEU A 29 -17.61 -6.05 9.27
CA LEU A 29 -18.52 -7.08 9.76
C LEU A 29 -17.86 -8.15 10.64
N THR A 30 -16.53 -8.17 10.76
CA THR A 30 -15.80 -9.22 11.48
C THR A 30 -15.15 -8.80 12.78
N GLY A 31 -15.37 -7.56 13.29
CA GLY A 31 -15.16 -7.07 14.68
C GLY A 31 -13.83 -7.33 15.44
N ILE A 32 -12.99 -8.21 14.91
CA ILE A 32 -11.90 -8.95 15.55
C ILE A 32 -10.78 -9.18 14.52
N LYS A 33 -11.13 -9.35 13.22
CA LYS A 33 -10.17 -9.54 12.14
C LYS A 33 -9.69 -8.20 11.58
N ALA A 34 -8.59 -7.69 12.12
CA ALA A 34 -7.89 -6.59 11.49
C ALA A 34 -7.28 -7.05 10.14
N GLY A 35 -7.12 -6.14 9.18
CA GLY A 35 -6.44 -6.42 7.92
C GLY A 35 -7.29 -6.88 6.73
N GLU A 36 -8.62 -6.91 6.83
CA GLU A 36 -9.52 -7.28 5.72
C GLU A 36 -10.02 -6.05 4.95
N PHE A 37 -9.91 -6.09 3.62
CA PHE A 37 -10.28 -4.96 2.76
C PHE A 37 -10.90 -5.43 1.43
N SER A 38 -11.91 -4.69 0.99
CA SER A 38 -12.45 -4.77 -0.36
C SER A 38 -11.84 -3.69 -1.24
N VAL A 39 -11.30 -4.06 -2.41
CA VAL A 39 -10.59 -3.16 -3.32
C VAL A 39 -11.39 -3.03 -4.60
N TYR A 40 -11.92 -1.83 -4.83
CA TYR A 40 -12.73 -1.49 -5.99
C TYR A 40 -11.93 -0.67 -6.98
N ASP A 41 -12.39 -0.66 -8.22
CA ASP A 41 -11.95 0.28 -9.25
C ASP A 41 -12.10 1.75 -8.81
N GLN A 42 -11.61 2.67 -9.63
CA GLN A 42 -11.68 4.12 -9.35
C GLN A 42 -13.12 4.64 -9.14
N THR A 43 -14.12 4.00 -9.75
CA THR A 43 -15.53 4.38 -9.56
C THR A 43 -16.10 3.89 -8.22
N GLY A 44 -15.40 2.94 -7.56
CA GLY A 44 -15.85 2.32 -6.32
C GLY A 44 -16.99 1.32 -6.51
N LYS A 45 -17.24 0.86 -7.73
CA LYS A 45 -18.38 -0.01 -8.10
C LYS A 45 -17.95 -1.44 -8.41
N ILE A 46 -16.83 -1.63 -9.11
CA ILE A 46 -16.38 -2.95 -9.56
C ILE A 46 -15.34 -3.47 -8.59
N LEU A 47 -15.63 -4.59 -7.92
CA LEU A 47 -14.67 -5.28 -7.07
C LEU A 47 -13.55 -5.89 -7.92
N GLN A 48 -12.32 -5.44 -7.68
CA GLN A 48 -11.11 -5.88 -8.38
C GLN A 48 -10.33 -6.89 -7.55
N TYR A 49 -10.20 -6.62 -6.24
CA TYR A 49 -9.47 -7.48 -5.33
C TYR A 49 -10.12 -7.54 -3.94
N ARG A 50 -9.77 -8.57 -3.20
CA ARG A 50 -10.06 -8.67 -1.77
C ARG A 50 -8.81 -9.06 -1.00
N ILE A 51 -8.57 -8.37 0.09
CA ILE A 51 -7.52 -8.69 1.05
C ILE A 51 -8.16 -9.46 2.19
N GLU A 52 -7.72 -10.69 2.42
CA GLU A 52 -8.30 -11.62 3.39
C GLU A 52 -7.26 -12.09 4.41
N SER A 53 -7.65 -12.17 5.68
CA SER A 53 -6.78 -12.68 6.75
C SER A 53 -7.08 -14.15 7.04
N ARG A 54 -6.05 -14.99 7.15
CA ARG A 54 -6.21 -16.37 7.61
C ARG A 54 -6.01 -16.45 9.13
N TYR A 55 -6.91 -17.13 9.84
CA TYR A 55 -6.78 -17.53 11.26
C TYR A 55 -6.76 -16.42 12.32
N ASN A 56 -7.71 -15.48 12.28
CA ASN A 56 -7.96 -14.47 13.34
C ASN A 56 -6.75 -13.59 13.75
N ALA A 57 -5.62 -13.72 13.07
CA ALA A 57 -4.40 -13.02 13.38
C ALA A 57 -3.79 -12.47 12.10
N LEU A 58 -3.37 -11.20 12.14
CA LEU A 58 -2.77 -10.42 11.06
C LEU A 58 -1.43 -10.99 10.51
N HIS A 59 -1.05 -12.21 10.91
CA HIS A 59 0.21 -12.85 10.55
C HIS A 59 0.21 -13.45 9.15
N SER A 60 -0.95 -13.72 8.56
CA SER A 60 -1.05 -14.24 7.20
C SER A 60 -2.21 -13.59 6.47
N VAL A 61 -1.89 -12.87 5.40
CA VAL A 61 -2.85 -12.15 4.57
C VAL A 61 -2.71 -12.60 3.12
N GLU A 62 -3.82 -12.76 2.43
CA GLU A 62 -3.88 -13.10 1.01
C GLU A 62 -4.57 -11.99 0.22
N LEU A 63 -4.14 -11.80 -1.02
CA LEU A 63 -4.81 -10.94 -1.99
C LEU A 63 -5.46 -11.83 -3.05
N VAL A 64 -6.79 -11.74 -3.14
CA VAL A 64 -7.63 -12.49 -4.05
C VAL A 64 -8.09 -11.57 -5.18
N ALA A 65 -7.88 -11.97 -6.43
CA ALA A 65 -8.34 -11.24 -7.61
C ALA A 65 -9.78 -11.63 -8.00
N TYR A 66 -10.58 -10.67 -8.43
CA TYR A 66 -11.94 -10.89 -8.92
C TYR A 66 -12.05 -10.60 -10.42
N PRO A 67 -12.94 -11.30 -11.15
CA PRO A 67 -13.91 -12.29 -10.66
C PRO A 67 -13.36 -13.71 -10.48
N SER A 68 -12.11 -13.98 -10.84
CA SER A 68 -11.52 -15.34 -10.85
C SER A 68 -11.42 -16.00 -9.47
N LYS A 69 -11.45 -15.21 -8.39
CA LYS A 69 -11.21 -15.63 -7.00
C LYS A 69 -9.85 -16.32 -6.81
N GLN A 70 -8.89 -16.02 -7.67
CA GLN A 70 -7.54 -16.57 -7.57
C GLN A 70 -6.73 -15.80 -6.52
N VAL A 71 -6.00 -16.51 -5.67
CA VAL A 71 -4.99 -15.89 -4.80
C VAL A 71 -3.78 -15.49 -5.65
N ILE A 72 -3.52 -14.19 -5.74
CA ILE A 72 -2.44 -13.62 -6.56
C ILE A 72 -1.28 -13.08 -5.73
N ALA A 73 -1.48 -12.89 -4.42
CA ALA A 73 -0.40 -12.50 -3.53
C ALA A 73 -0.64 -12.96 -2.09
N ARG A 74 0.45 -13.08 -1.34
CA ARG A 74 0.47 -13.45 0.07
C ARG A 74 1.43 -12.57 0.83
N LEU A 75 1.09 -12.26 2.07
CA LEU A 75 1.94 -11.60 3.04
C LEU A 75 1.94 -12.43 4.33
N LYS A 76 3.12 -12.90 4.72
CA LYS A 76 3.33 -13.57 6.00
C LYS A 76 4.17 -12.69 6.92
N ASN A 77 3.61 -12.28 8.04
CA ASN A 77 4.21 -11.34 8.96
C ASN A 77 4.75 -12.05 10.20
N GLN A 78 5.97 -11.68 10.57
CA GLN A 78 6.60 -11.99 11.84
C GLN A 78 6.81 -10.69 12.59
N ILE A 79 6.21 -10.62 13.77
CA ILE A 79 6.28 -9.43 14.62
C ILE A 79 7.06 -9.80 15.85
N THR A 80 8.12 -9.02 16.07
CA THR A 80 8.91 -9.06 17.30
C THR A 80 8.71 -7.74 18.03
N LEU A 81 9.17 -7.66 19.27
CA LEU A 81 9.06 -6.46 20.11
C LEU A 81 9.64 -5.19 19.45
N LEU A 82 10.63 -5.34 18.55
CA LEU A 82 11.41 -4.25 17.97
C LEU A 82 11.20 -4.06 16.46
N LEU A 83 10.81 -5.13 15.78
CA LEU A 83 10.85 -5.22 14.33
C LEU A 83 9.59 -5.90 13.80
N TYR A 84 9.04 -5.29 12.76
CA TYR A 84 8.09 -5.94 11.88
C TYR A 84 8.84 -6.45 10.66
N LYS A 85 8.72 -7.74 10.36
CA LYS A 85 9.27 -8.36 9.16
C LYS A 85 8.18 -9.16 8.45
N GLY A 86 7.91 -8.82 7.20
CA GLY A 86 6.96 -9.52 6.35
C GLY A 86 7.67 -10.19 5.17
N LYS A 87 7.28 -11.43 4.86
CA LYS A 87 7.59 -12.10 3.59
C LYS A 87 6.42 -11.86 2.64
N LEU A 88 6.71 -11.27 1.49
CA LEU A 88 5.76 -11.02 0.40
C LEU A 88 5.95 -12.09 -0.65
N GLU A 89 4.87 -12.64 -1.18
CA GLU A 89 4.88 -13.56 -2.32
C GLU A 89 3.82 -13.07 -3.31
N ILE A 90 4.19 -12.85 -4.57
CA ILE A 90 3.26 -12.39 -5.63
C ILE A 90 3.41 -13.33 -6.81
N LEU A 91 2.29 -13.85 -7.31
CA LEU A 91 2.23 -14.69 -8.48
C LEU A 91 2.51 -13.82 -9.72
N ASP A 92 3.55 -14.15 -10.47
CA ASP A 92 3.78 -13.57 -11.78
C ASP A 92 2.83 -14.23 -12.80
N PRO A 93 1.88 -13.48 -13.39
CA PRO A 93 0.90 -14.06 -14.30
C PRO A 93 1.54 -14.58 -15.60
N LYS A 94 2.72 -14.07 -15.99
CA LYS A 94 3.39 -14.49 -17.23
C LYS A 94 4.11 -15.82 -17.08
N SER A 95 4.86 -15.98 -15.99
CA SER A 95 5.63 -17.20 -15.74
C SER A 95 4.89 -18.23 -14.88
N ASN A 96 3.76 -17.86 -14.27
CA ASN A 96 3.03 -18.63 -13.27
C ASN A 96 3.90 -19.07 -12.08
N LYS A 97 4.91 -18.26 -11.74
CA LYS A 97 5.82 -18.50 -10.61
C LYS A 97 5.59 -17.49 -9.50
N TRP A 98 5.75 -17.93 -8.25
CA TRP A 98 5.71 -17.05 -7.09
C TRP A 98 7.05 -16.33 -6.94
N ILE A 99 7.02 -15.00 -7.05
CA ILE A 99 8.18 -14.14 -6.76
C ILE A 99 8.12 -13.76 -5.29
N THR A 100 9.26 -13.81 -4.61
CA THR A 100 9.35 -13.46 -3.19
C THR A 100 9.99 -12.09 -3.00
N GLY A 101 9.48 -11.33 -2.03
CA GLY A 101 10.11 -10.13 -1.50
C GLY A 101 9.98 -10.05 0.01
N THR A 102 10.46 -8.95 0.57
CA THR A 102 10.44 -8.73 2.02
C THR A 102 10.05 -7.29 2.34
N ILE A 103 9.31 -7.10 3.41
CA ILE A 103 9.09 -5.79 4.04
C ILE A 103 9.69 -5.80 5.44
N ASN A 104 10.44 -4.75 5.77
CA ASN A 104 11.06 -4.57 7.08
C ASN A 104 10.71 -3.20 7.62
N GLN A 105 10.33 -3.13 8.89
CA GLN A 105 10.09 -1.88 9.59
C GLN A 105 10.64 -1.93 11.01
N LYS A 106 11.31 -0.84 11.39
CA LYS A 106 11.76 -0.61 12.77
C LYS A 106 10.62 0.06 13.54
N LEU A 107 10.05 -0.62 14.53
CA LEU A 107 8.88 -0.14 15.27
C LEU A 107 9.22 0.99 16.26
N LYS A 108 10.46 1.06 16.73
CA LYS A 108 10.94 2.08 17.70
C LYS A 108 11.25 3.46 17.10
N VAL A 109 11.25 3.62 15.78
CA VAL A 109 11.58 4.90 15.14
C VAL A 109 10.28 5.67 14.88
N LEU A 110 10.17 6.88 15.43
CA LEU A 110 9.04 7.81 15.25
C LEU A 110 8.71 8.04 13.76
N ASN A 111 9.70 7.92 12.90
CA ASN A 111 9.53 7.91 11.45
C ASN A 111 9.03 6.54 11.01
N HIS A 112 7.71 6.41 10.83
CA HIS A 112 7.00 5.26 10.28
C HIS A 112 7.41 4.94 8.82
N LYS A 113 8.69 4.57 8.65
CA LYS A 113 9.33 4.19 7.40
C LYS A 113 9.48 2.68 7.37
N SER A 114 9.02 2.06 6.30
CA SER A 114 9.29 0.66 5.99
C SER A 114 10.13 0.55 4.73
N THR A 115 11.00 -0.45 4.69
CA THR A 115 11.80 -0.78 3.50
C THR A 115 11.26 -2.07 2.90
N ILE A 116 10.98 -2.04 1.61
CA ILE A 116 10.44 -3.16 0.85
C ILE A 116 11.49 -3.56 -0.18
N ASN A 117 11.95 -4.80 -0.14
CA ASN A 117 12.83 -5.36 -1.16
C ASN A 117 12.00 -6.28 -2.06
N TRP A 118 11.96 -6.00 -3.35
CA TRP A 118 11.18 -6.74 -4.34
C TRP A 118 11.95 -6.85 -5.65
N ASN A 119 12.24 -8.07 -6.09
CA ASN A 119 12.93 -8.36 -7.36
C ASN A 119 14.20 -7.49 -7.58
N GLY A 120 15.07 -7.42 -6.58
CA GLY A 120 16.31 -6.61 -6.64
C GLY A 120 16.12 -5.09 -6.53
N ARG A 121 14.89 -4.60 -6.42
CA ARG A 121 14.56 -3.20 -6.16
C ARG A 121 14.29 -2.97 -4.68
N GLN A 122 14.62 -1.77 -4.22
CA GLN A 122 14.37 -1.33 -2.85
C GLN A 122 13.43 -0.13 -2.89
N LEU A 123 12.26 -0.31 -2.28
CA LEU A 123 11.26 0.73 -2.13
C LEU A 123 11.21 1.17 -0.67
N THR A 124 10.87 2.43 -0.49
CA THR A 124 10.64 3.02 0.81
C THR A 124 9.19 3.45 0.93
N MET A 125 8.49 2.89 1.90
CA MET A 125 7.14 3.29 2.30
C MET A 125 7.24 4.28 3.46
N LYS A 126 6.80 5.53 3.25
CA LYS A 126 6.79 6.58 4.27
C LYS A 126 5.37 6.97 4.61
N HIS A 127 5.01 6.92 5.89
CA HIS A 127 3.73 7.42 6.38
C HIS A 127 3.86 8.83 6.94
N ASN A 128 3.01 9.74 6.47
CA ASN A 128 2.82 11.07 7.04
C ASN A 128 1.49 11.08 7.82
N VAL A 129 1.61 11.22 9.14
CA VAL A 129 0.47 11.18 10.07
C VAL A 129 -0.43 12.40 9.88
N ALA A 130 0.14 13.59 9.73
CA ALA A 130 -0.61 14.85 9.63
C ALA A 130 -1.50 14.90 8.38
N SER A 131 -1.03 14.34 7.26
CA SER A 131 -1.80 14.29 6.01
C SER A 131 -2.52 12.97 5.77
N PHE A 132 -2.51 12.04 6.74
CA PHE A 132 -3.06 10.68 6.62
C PHE A 132 -2.67 9.97 5.31
N THR A 133 -1.46 10.25 4.84
CA THR A 133 -0.98 9.81 3.53
C THR A 133 0.20 8.87 3.69
N THR A 134 0.29 7.83 2.86
CA THR A 134 1.44 6.94 2.78
C THR A 134 1.97 6.94 1.36
N LYS A 135 3.27 7.19 1.19
CA LYS A 135 3.91 7.30 -0.12
C LYS A 135 4.98 6.22 -0.29
N PHE A 136 5.09 5.71 -1.50
CA PHE A 136 6.04 4.68 -1.89
C PHE A 136 7.05 5.29 -2.85
N PHE A 137 8.33 5.19 -2.52
CA PHE A 137 9.41 5.75 -3.32
C PHE A 137 10.37 4.65 -3.74
N ASP A 138 10.84 4.67 -4.98
CA ASP A 138 11.96 3.83 -5.42
C ASP A 138 13.28 4.56 -5.17
N GLU A 139 14.09 4.02 -4.28
CA GLU A 139 15.35 4.66 -3.87
C GLU A 139 16.39 4.66 -5.00
N LYS A 140 16.34 3.68 -5.91
CA LYS A 140 17.28 3.60 -7.05
C LYS A 140 16.93 4.61 -8.15
N GLN A 141 15.67 5.03 -8.25
CA GLN A 141 15.21 5.99 -9.26
C GLN A 141 15.07 7.41 -8.69
N ARG A 142 16.09 7.91 -7.99
CA ARG A 142 16.11 9.28 -7.41
C ARG A 142 14.89 9.58 -6.53
N ASN A 143 14.42 8.60 -5.76
CA ASN A 143 13.21 8.73 -4.93
C ASN A 143 11.94 9.07 -5.74
N ARG A 144 11.78 8.47 -6.93
CA ARG A 144 10.55 8.60 -7.73
C ARG A 144 9.35 8.04 -6.96
N LEU A 145 8.25 8.79 -6.94
CA LEU A 145 6.98 8.36 -6.35
C LEU A 145 6.35 7.25 -7.21
N MET A 146 6.13 6.09 -6.60
CA MET A 146 5.59 4.90 -7.27
C MET A 146 4.11 4.69 -6.97
N ALA A 147 3.71 4.95 -5.72
CA ALA A 147 2.31 4.88 -5.30
C ALA A 147 2.04 5.82 -4.12
N GLU A 148 0.79 6.24 -3.97
CA GLU A 148 0.29 7.03 -2.85
C GLU A 148 -1.01 6.42 -2.34
N TYR A 149 -1.12 6.35 -1.02
CA TYR A 149 -2.34 6.03 -0.30
C TYR A 149 -2.79 7.24 0.49
N ARG A 150 -4.09 7.51 0.47
CA ARG A 150 -4.72 8.53 1.31
C ARG A 150 -5.90 7.95 2.05
N ILE A 151 -5.95 8.14 3.36
CA ILE A 151 -7.17 7.87 4.14
C ILE A 151 -8.09 9.06 3.97
N HIS A 152 -9.37 8.79 3.72
CA HIS A 152 -10.39 9.83 3.76
C HIS A 152 -11.00 9.86 5.15
N VAL A 153 -10.84 10.99 5.85
CA VAL A 153 -11.47 11.19 7.15
C VAL A 153 -12.84 11.80 6.97
N VAL A 154 -13.89 11.04 7.28
CA VAL A 154 -15.29 11.49 7.22
C VAL A 154 -15.86 11.39 8.63
N SER A 155 -15.92 12.55 9.31
CA SER A 155 -16.43 12.75 10.69
C SER A 155 -15.82 11.88 11.81
N SER A 156 -16.30 12.07 13.05
CA SER A 156 -15.81 11.48 14.31
C SER A 156 -16.06 9.97 14.46
N VAL A 157 -16.58 9.31 13.43
CA VAL A 157 -16.77 7.86 13.38
C VAL A 157 -15.75 7.27 12.41
N VAL A 158 -15.04 6.24 12.87
CA VAL A 158 -13.88 5.60 12.23
C VAL A 158 -14.00 5.47 10.71
N THR A 159 -12.89 5.76 10.03
CA THR A 159 -12.80 5.95 8.59
C THR A 159 -12.57 4.62 7.87
N ASN A 160 -13.41 4.35 6.87
CA ASN A 160 -13.48 3.03 6.24
C ASN A 160 -13.08 3.08 4.77
N LYS A 161 -12.57 4.22 4.29
CA LYS A 161 -12.30 4.45 2.87
C LYS A 161 -10.89 5.01 2.65
N TYR A 162 -10.19 4.41 1.71
CA TYR A 162 -8.89 4.83 1.24
C TYR A 162 -8.93 5.00 -0.27
N THR A 163 -8.11 5.91 -0.77
CA THR A 163 -7.76 5.94 -2.19
C THR A 163 -6.32 5.49 -2.32
N MET A 164 -6.05 4.58 -3.27
CA MET A 164 -4.70 4.30 -3.72
C MET A 164 -4.52 4.80 -5.15
N LYS A 165 -3.42 5.50 -5.39
CA LYS A 165 -2.95 5.90 -6.71
C LYS A 165 -1.62 5.24 -6.99
N ILE A 166 -1.50 4.58 -8.14
CA ILE A 166 -0.26 3.95 -8.60
C ILE A 166 0.22 4.73 -9.84
N PHE A 167 1.47 5.16 -9.81
CA PHE A 167 2.09 6.04 -10.81
C PHE A 167 3.07 5.30 -11.73
N THR A 168 3.19 3.98 -11.61
CA THR A 168 4.16 3.14 -12.34
C THR A 168 3.51 1.87 -12.88
N ASP A 169 4.02 1.34 -13.99
CA ASP A 169 3.66 0.01 -14.52
C ASP A 169 4.77 -1.03 -14.25
N GLU A 170 5.86 -0.60 -13.62
CA GLU A 170 7.07 -1.41 -13.45
C GLU A 170 6.95 -2.44 -12.31
N LEU A 171 5.93 -2.28 -11.46
CA LEU A 171 5.72 -3.08 -10.25
C LEU A 171 4.26 -3.55 -10.19
N PRO A 172 3.99 -4.77 -9.70
CA PRO A 172 2.63 -5.28 -9.62
C PRO A 172 1.83 -4.55 -8.56
N ASP A 173 0.54 -4.31 -8.85
CA ASP A 173 -0.36 -3.60 -7.92
C ASP A 173 -0.49 -4.32 -6.58
N ALA A 174 -0.42 -5.65 -6.61
CA ALA A 174 -0.43 -6.51 -5.43
C ALA A 174 0.66 -6.14 -4.41
N LEU A 175 1.82 -5.67 -4.87
CA LEU A 175 2.91 -5.25 -4.00
C LEU A 175 2.48 -4.07 -3.13
N PHE A 176 1.88 -3.06 -3.78
CA PHE A 176 1.37 -1.91 -3.07
C PHE A 176 0.23 -2.34 -2.16
N LEU A 177 -0.78 -3.02 -2.69
CA LEU A 177 -2.01 -3.43 -1.98
C LEU A 177 -1.71 -4.17 -0.67
N LEU A 178 -0.81 -5.15 -0.69
CA LEU A 178 -0.44 -5.88 0.53
C LEU A 178 0.25 -4.99 1.56
N CYS A 179 1.02 -3.98 1.15
CA CYS A 179 1.66 -3.06 2.08
C CYS A 179 0.66 -2.19 2.88
N LEU A 180 -0.59 -2.05 2.41
CA LEU A 180 -1.65 -1.40 3.19
C LEU A 180 -1.91 -2.14 4.51
N THR A 181 -1.81 -3.46 4.50
CA THR A 181 -2.12 -4.31 5.67
C THR A 181 -1.07 -4.19 6.76
N VAL A 182 0.20 -3.98 6.37
CA VAL A 182 1.30 -3.68 7.27
C VAL A 182 1.00 -2.41 8.07
N ARG A 183 0.48 -1.40 7.38
CA ARG A 183 0.07 -0.13 8.01
C ARG A 183 -1.08 -0.33 8.99
N ASP A 184 -2.14 -1.04 8.59
CA ASP A 184 -3.30 -1.30 9.45
C ASP A 184 -2.90 -2.07 10.72
N HIS A 185 -1.96 -3.01 10.59
CA HIS A 185 -1.40 -3.75 11.71
C HIS A 185 -0.82 -2.84 12.79
N ILE A 186 -0.02 -1.85 12.41
CA ILE A 186 0.69 -0.95 13.35
C ILE A 186 -0.30 -0.09 14.13
N VAL A 187 -1.36 0.37 13.45
CA VAL A 187 -2.41 1.17 14.08
C VAL A 187 -3.20 0.30 15.05
N ALA A 188 -3.53 -0.94 14.68
CA ALA A 188 -4.25 -1.87 15.53
C ALA A 188 -3.45 -2.28 16.78
N SER A 189 -2.13 -2.51 16.66
CA SER A 189 -1.29 -2.90 17.81
C SER A 189 -1.13 -1.81 18.86
N LYS A 190 -1.17 -0.52 18.48
CA LYS A 190 -1.07 0.61 19.41
C LYS A 190 -2.31 0.83 20.27
N LYS A 191 -3.48 0.34 19.85
CA LYS A 191 -4.74 0.49 20.61
C LYS A 191 -4.87 -0.49 21.79
N LYS A 192 -3.98 -1.49 21.88
CA LYS A 192 -4.02 -2.54 22.91
C LYS A 192 -3.04 -2.30 24.08
N THR A 193 -2.29 -1.21 24.04
CA THR A 193 -1.39 -0.71 25.10
C THR A 193 -1.94 0.59 25.64
#